data_AF-A0A2I0P0K8-F1
#
_entry.id   AF-A0A2I0P0K8-F1
#
_cell.length_a   1.000
_cell.length_b   1.000
_cell.length_c   1.000
_cell.angle_alpha   90.00
_cell.angle_beta   90.00
_cell.angle_gamma   90.00
#
_symmetry.space_group_name_H-M   'P 1'
#
loop_
_entity.id
_entity.type
_entity.pdbx_description
1 polymer ?
#
loop_
_entity_poly.entity_id
_entity_poly.type
_entity_poly.pdbx_seq_one_letter_code
_entity_poly.pdbx_strand_id
1 'polypeptide(L)'
;MKRIDINATALGVSVLQLMEGAGHALAGVIRRYNPARILFLCGSGNNGGDGMVTARLLAHEADVTLLYYEGRRMSHACRLQREALLHCAV
;
A
#
# COMPACT_ATOMS: atom_id res chain seq x y z
N MET A 1 10.40 12.67 7.06
CA MET A 1 10.69 11.63 6.05
C MET A 1 10.70 12.15 4.62
N LYS A 2 9.73 12.96 4.17
CA LYS A 2 9.59 13.45 2.78
C LYS A 2 10.88 13.84 2.02
N ARG A 3 11.84 14.51 2.65
CA ARG A 3 13.12 14.88 2.01
C ARG A 3 13.97 13.66 1.61
N ILE A 4 13.92 12.59 2.41
CA ILE A 4 14.64 11.34 2.14
C ILE A 4 14.00 10.63 0.94
N ASP A 5 12.67 10.58 0.88
CA ASP A 5 11.95 9.98 -0.26
C ASP A 5 12.23 10.74 -1.56
N ILE A 6 12.25 12.08 -1.50
CA ILE A 6 12.62 12.92 -2.65
C ILE A 6 14.05 12.61 -3.10
N ASN A 7 15.01 12.51 -2.17
CA ASN A 7 16.39 12.18 -2.53
C ASN A 7 16.50 10.78 -3.14
N ALA A 8 15.79 9.78 -2.60
CA ALA A 8 15.74 8.44 -3.17
C ALA A 8 15.19 8.45 -4.60
N THR A 9 14.15 9.25 -4.86
CA THR A 9 13.61 9.42 -6.22
C THR A 9 14.57 10.13 -7.16
N ALA A 10 15.33 11.11 -6.67
CA ALA A 10 16.38 11.77 -7.44
C ALA A 10 17.55 10.81 -7.78
N LEU A 11 17.74 9.77 -6.97
CA LEU A 11 18.71 8.68 -7.19
C LEU A 11 18.13 7.52 -8.02
N GLY A 12 16.91 7.66 -8.56
CA GLY A 12 16.31 6.68 -9.48
C GLY A 12 15.38 5.65 -8.84
N VAL A 13 15.16 5.69 -7.52
CA VAL A 13 14.16 4.82 -6.87
C VAL A 13 12.77 5.43 -7.04
N SER A 14 11.91 4.81 -7.84
CA SER A 14 10.56 5.33 -8.07
C SER A 14 9.74 5.35 -6.77
N VAL A 15 8.76 6.27 -6.71
CA VAL A 15 7.79 6.31 -5.59
C VAL A 15 7.08 4.97 -5.43
N LEU A 16 6.76 4.28 -6.52
CA LEU A 16 6.13 2.96 -6.47
C LEU A 16 7.04 1.92 -5.83
N GLN A 17 8.34 1.89 -6.13
CA GLN A 17 9.29 0.99 -5.47
C GLN A 17 9.42 1.29 -3.98
N LEU A 18 9.42 2.57 -3.59
CA LEU A 18 9.40 2.95 -2.18
C LEU A 18 8.13 2.43 -1.47
N MET A 19 6.98 2.54 -2.12
CA MET A 19 5.70 2.04 -1.59
C MET A 19 5.65 0.51 -1.51
N GLU A 20 6.18 -0.21 -2.51
CA GLU A 20 6.32 -1.68 -2.43
C GLU A 20 7.19 -2.08 -1.23
N GLY A 21 8.32 -1.39 -1.02
CA GLY A 21 9.19 -1.60 0.14
C GLY A 21 8.47 -1.36 1.47
N ALA A 22 7.72 -0.25 1.58
CA ALA A 22 6.93 0.07 2.76
C ALA A 22 5.84 -0.99 3.03
N GLY A 23 5.13 -1.42 1.99
CA GLY A 23 4.08 -2.43 2.11
C GLY A 23 4.61 -3.82 2.48
N HIS A 24 5.75 -4.23 1.91
CA HIS A 24 6.43 -5.47 2.31
C HIS A 24 6.85 -5.45 3.78
N ALA A 25 7.41 -4.33 4.24
CA ALA A 25 7.81 -4.18 5.63
C ALA A 25 6.60 -4.28 6.57
N LEU A 26 5.49 -3.60 6.24
CA LEU A 26 4.26 -3.67 7.03
C LEU A 26 3.66 -5.08 7.02
N ALA A 27 3.59 -5.74 5.86
CA ALA A 27 3.12 -7.12 5.75
C ALA A 27 3.95 -8.08 6.61
N GLY A 28 5.27 -7.92 6.63
CA GLY A 28 6.17 -8.71 7.48
C GLY A 28 5.91 -8.53 8.98
N VAL A 29 5.49 -7.33 9.41
CA VAL A 29 5.07 -7.09 10.80
C VAL A 29 3.72 -7.74 11.08
N ILE A 30 2.74 -7.56 10.19
CA ILE A 30 1.38 -8.12 10.35
C ILE A 30 1.41 -9.65 10.43
N ARG A 31 2.21 -10.33 9.60
CA ARG A 31 2.36 -11.80 9.61
C ARG A 31 2.76 -12.36 10.98
N ARG A 32 3.49 -11.60 11.81
CA ARG A 32 3.89 -12.04 13.16
C ARG A 32 2.71 -12.22 14.10
N TYR A 33 1.57 -11.60 13.80
CA TYR A 33 0.33 -11.72 14.57
C TYR A 33 -0.57 -12.86 14.07
N ASN A 34 -0.20 -13.53 12.96
CA ASN A 34 -0.98 -14.60 12.32
C ASN A 34 -2.49 -14.31 12.22
N PRO A 35 -2.89 -13.15 11.65
CA PRO A 35 -4.30 -12.74 11.65
C PRO A 35 -5.12 -13.58 10.67
N ALA A 36 -6.31 -13.99 11.09
CA ALA A 36 -7.29 -14.60 10.18
C ALA A 36 -8.04 -13.56 9.32
N ARG A 37 -8.22 -12.34 9.85
CA ARG A 37 -8.95 -11.23 9.21
C ARG A 37 -8.22 -9.91 9.39
N ILE A 38 -8.17 -9.09 8.34
CA ILE A 38 -7.49 -7.80 8.35
C ILE A 38 -8.39 -6.74 7.72
N LEU A 39 -8.51 -5.59 8.39
CA LEU A 39 -9.17 -4.39 7.85
C LEU A 39 -8.12 -3.30 7.60
N PHE A 40 -7.97 -2.89 6.35
CA PHE A 40 -7.20 -1.71 5.97
C PHE A 40 -8.11 -0.49 5.82
N LEU A 41 -7.75 0.62 6.46
CA LEU A 41 -8.40 1.92 6.33
C LEU A 41 -7.45 2.89 5.63
N CYS A 42 -7.65 3.08 4.33
CA CYS A 42 -6.71 3.80 3.48
C CYS A 42 -7.22 5.20 3.10
N GLY A 43 -6.37 6.20 3.31
CA GLY A 43 -6.59 7.55 2.78
C GLY A 43 -6.27 7.65 1.29
N SER A 44 -6.43 8.84 0.70
CA SER A 44 -6.15 9.09 -0.72
C SER A 44 -4.70 9.53 -1.02
N GLY A 45 -3.87 9.67 0.01
CA GLY A 45 -2.44 9.99 -0.09
C GLY A 45 -1.55 8.76 -0.23
N ASN A 46 -0.23 8.96 -0.27
CA ASN A 46 0.75 7.87 -0.44
C ASN A 46 0.64 6.80 0.66
N ASN A 47 0.40 7.18 1.92
CA ASN A 47 0.17 6.22 3.01
C ASN A 47 -1.00 5.25 2.71
N GLY A 48 -2.05 5.72 2.06
CA GLY A 48 -3.16 4.85 1.67
C GLY A 48 -2.74 3.85 0.59
N GLY A 49 -1.86 4.26 -0.31
CA GLY A 49 -1.28 3.37 -1.30
C GLY A 49 -0.32 2.34 -0.69
N ASP A 50 0.45 2.69 0.35
CA ASP A 50 1.24 1.70 1.11
C ASP A 50 0.33 0.62 1.73
N GLY A 51 -0.82 1.05 2.26
CA GLY A 51 -1.87 0.16 2.75
C GLY A 51 -2.46 -0.73 1.65
N MET A 52 -2.69 -0.19 0.45
CA MET A 52 -3.16 -0.97 -0.71
C MET A 52 -2.13 -2.01 -1.17
N VAL A 53 -0.84 -1.67 -1.20
CA VAL A 53 0.25 -2.63 -1.43
C VAL A 53 0.18 -3.75 -0.39
N THR A 54 0.13 -3.38 0.89
CA THR A 54 0.11 -4.35 1.99
C THR A 54 -1.10 -5.27 1.91
N ALA A 55 -2.28 -4.71 1.62
CA ALA A 55 -3.51 -5.46 1.46
C ALA A 55 -3.40 -6.49 0.35
N ARG A 56 -2.88 -6.08 -0.83
CA ARG A 56 -2.62 -6.99 -1.96
C ARG A 56 -1.65 -8.12 -1.58
N LEU A 57 -0.59 -7.82 -0.84
CA LEU A 57 0.40 -8.82 -0.42
C LEU A 57 -0.16 -9.87 0.56
N LEU A 58 -1.15 -9.51 1.36
CA LEU A 58 -1.73 -10.39 2.38
C LEU A 58 -3.04 -11.06 1.95
N ALA A 59 -3.59 -10.69 0.78
CA ALA A 59 -4.89 -11.17 0.30
C ALA A 59 -4.97 -12.70 0.13
N HIS A 60 -3.83 -13.37 -0.12
CA HIS A 60 -3.78 -14.84 -0.23
C HIS A 60 -3.49 -15.55 1.11
N GLU A 61 -3.26 -14.79 2.19
CA GLU A 61 -2.88 -15.33 3.51
C GLU A 61 -3.97 -15.14 4.56
N ALA A 62 -4.83 -14.14 4.40
CA ALA A 62 -5.91 -13.80 5.32
C ALA A 62 -7.13 -13.25 4.57
N ASP A 63 -8.28 -13.21 5.24
CA ASP A 63 -9.45 -12.49 4.74
C ASP A 63 -9.24 -10.97 4.92
N VAL A 64 -8.95 -10.30 3.79
CA VAL A 64 -8.58 -8.89 3.75
C VAL A 64 -9.74 -8.05 3.23
N THR A 65 -10.18 -7.10 4.05
CA THR A 65 -11.08 -6.01 3.65
C THR A 65 -10.29 -4.71 3.58
N LEU A 66 -10.46 -3.94 2.51
CA LEU A 66 -9.91 -2.59 2.39
C LEU A 66 -11.01 -1.58 2.15
N LEU A 67 -11.07 -0.56 3.00
CA LEU A 67 -11.92 0.60 2.85
C LEU A 67 -11.06 1.82 2.53
N TYR A 68 -11.45 2.57 1.51
CA TYR A 68 -10.82 3.85 1.19
C TYR A 68 -11.88 4.89 0.88
N TYR A 69 -11.55 6.15 1.19
CA TYR A 69 -12.43 7.26 0.86
C TYR A 69 -12.22 7.70 -0.59
N GLU A 70 -13.28 7.62 -1.39
CA GLU A 70 -13.31 8.11 -2.77
C GLU A 70 -13.56 9.63 -2.82
N GLY A 71 -12.64 10.39 -2.22
CA GLY A 71 -12.64 11.85 -2.22
C GLY A 71 -12.05 12.46 -3.49
N ARG A 72 -12.24 13.77 -3.69
CA ARG A 72 -11.92 14.51 -4.93
C ARG A 72 -10.46 14.48 -5.39
N ARG A 73 -9.50 14.03 -4.57
CA ARG A 73 -8.09 13.93 -4.98
C ARG A 73 -7.38 12.74 -4.34
N MET A 74 -7.01 11.78 -5.18
CA MET A 74 -6.07 10.70 -4.88
C MET A 74 -4.73 11.00 -5.53
N SER A 75 -3.66 10.86 -4.75
CA SER A 75 -2.29 10.95 -5.27
C SER A 75 -2.08 9.96 -6.42
N HIS A 76 -1.24 10.31 -7.38
CA HIS A 76 -1.00 9.47 -8.55
C HIS A 76 -0.53 8.07 -8.15
N ALA A 77 0.41 7.98 -7.20
CA ALA A 77 0.94 6.71 -6.75
C ALA A 77 -0.10 5.85 -6.01
N CYS A 78 -0.93 6.44 -5.14
CA CYS A 78 -2.05 5.73 -4.51
C CYS A 78 -3.07 5.22 -5.53
N ARG A 79 -3.36 6.00 -6.58
CA ARG A 79 -4.27 5.57 -7.65
C ARG A 79 -3.75 4.34 -8.40
N LEU A 80 -2.46 4.33 -8.73
CA LEU A 80 -1.85 3.16 -9.38
C LEU A 80 -1.90 1.92 -8.48
N GLN A 81 -1.72 2.09 -7.17
CA GLN A 81 -1.85 0.97 -6.24
C GLN A 81 -3.29 0.50 -6.05
N ARG A 82 -4.28 1.40 -6.13
CA ARG A 82 -5.70 1.04 -6.19
C ARG A 82 -6.00 0.21 -7.45
N GLU A 83 -5.52 0.66 -8.61
CA GLU A 83 -5.68 -0.06 -9.88
C GLU A 83 -5.01 -1.45 -9.80
N ALA A 84 -3.78 -1.52 -9.28
CA ALA A 84 -3.10 -2.80 -9.06
C ALA A 84 -3.89 -3.73 -8.11
N LEU A 85 -4.42 -3.19 -7.01
CA LEU A 85 -5.24 -3.95 -6.07
C LEU A 85 -6.53 -4.50 -6.72
N LEU A 86 -7.19 -3.71 -7.57
CA LEU A 86 -8.41 -4.13 -8.28
C LEU A 86 -8.14 -5.20 -9.35
N HIS A 87 -6.92 -5.25 -9.89
CA HIS A 87 -6.54 -6.20 -10.95
C HIS A 87 -5.73 -7.39 -10.43
N CYS A 88 -5.35 -7.39 -9.17
CA CYS A 88 -4.87 -8.60 -8.51
C CYS A 88 -6.06 -9.46 -8.13
N ALA A 89 -6.33 -10.46 -8.97
CA ALA A 89 -7.21 -11.55 -8.63
C ALA A 89 -6.66 -12.24 -7.37
N VAL A 90 -7.45 -12.19 -6.30
CA VAL A 90 -7.28 -13.04 -5.12
C VAL A 90 -7.56 -14.48 -5.51
#